data_AF-A0AA88YK38-F1
#
_entry.id   AF-A0AA88YK38-F1
#
_cell.length_a   1.000
_cell.length_b   1.000
_cell.length_c   1.000
_cell.angle_alpha   90.00
_cell.angle_beta   90.00
_cell.angle_gamma   90.00
#
_symmetry.space_group_name_H-M   'P 1'
#
loop_
_entity.id
_entity.type
_entity.pdbx_description
1 polymer ?
#
loop_
_entity_poly.entity_id
_entity_poly.type
_entity_poly.pdbx_seq_one_letter_code
_entity_poly.pdbx_strand_id
1 'polypeptide(L)'
;MLQPFDVLQDSLPSPRWLAFLTNWGYLLLVTSSFLDCGLVLFAHLRQNDLLIDKSEMTWYLKLGWILYNVSTVLSVTITLLFYTLLTPGTSPNSILKHAINSVYALSNFFICAKPFRILHAFHSMIFSFTYLIFSVIYQEITDDVIYEILDWTSLPTAPLLGIGTVIIVIPLVHVILFVLYRVRLLISKKANCNKVTIQTERGKESVQNEVRHAETTHM
;
A
#
# COMPACT_ATOMS: atom_id res chain seq x y z
N MET A 1 26.36 -32.00 -23.44
CA MET A 1 25.69 -32.65 -22.29
C MET A 1 26.00 -31.75 -21.10
N LEU A 2 25.08 -30.83 -20.76
CA LEU A 2 25.26 -29.90 -19.63
C LEU A 2 25.24 -30.71 -18.33
N GLN A 3 26.12 -30.36 -17.39
CA GLN A 3 26.17 -31.05 -16.11
C GLN A 3 24.85 -30.80 -15.36
N PRO A 4 24.32 -31.77 -14.59
CA PRO A 4 23.08 -31.59 -13.82
C PRO A 4 23.10 -30.38 -12.86
N PHE A 5 24.31 -29.93 -12.47
CA PHE A 5 24.52 -28.75 -11.64
C PHE A 5 24.20 -27.43 -12.36
N ASP A 6 24.51 -27.32 -13.66
CA ASP A 6 24.27 -26.10 -14.44
C ASP A 6 22.78 -25.84 -14.64
N VAL A 7 21.99 -26.92 -14.81
CA VAL A 7 20.53 -26.85 -14.91
C VAL A 7 19.89 -26.35 -13.60
N LEU A 8 20.50 -26.66 -12.46
CA LEU A 8 20.04 -26.17 -11.16
C LEU A 8 20.39 -24.70 -10.93
N GLN A 9 21.57 -24.24 -11.40
CA GLN A 9 21.98 -22.84 -11.32
C GLN A 9 21.03 -21.92 -12.10
N ASP A 10 20.58 -22.34 -13.28
CA ASP A 10 19.60 -21.61 -14.11
C ASP A 10 18.17 -21.59 -13.51
N SER A 11 17.89 -22.50 -12.59
CA SER A 11 16.58 -22.61 -11.92
C SER A 11 16.50 -21.82 -10.60
N LEU A 12 17.65 -21.40 -10.05
CA LEU A 12 17.69 -20.56 -8.86
C LEU A 12 17.44 -19.10 -9.24
N PRO A 13 16.71 -18.32 -8.42
CA PRO A 13 16.57 -16.89 -8.67
C PRO A 13 17.96 -16.26 -8.70
N SER A 14 18.36 -15.74 -9.87
CA SER A 14 19.63 -15.02 -10.00
C SER A 14 19.74 -13.95 -8.90
N PRO A 15 20.92 -13.69 -8.31
CA PRO A 15 21.11 -12.61 -7.35
C PRO A 15 20.64 -11.25 -7.90
N ARG A 16 20.71 -11.08 -9.22
CA ARG A 16 20.17 -9.93 -9.97
C ARG A 16 18.66 -9.73 -9.76
N TRP A 17 17.90 -10.77 -9.44
CA TRP A 17 16.50 -10.64 -9.05
C TRP A 17 16.33 -9.70 -7.86
N LEU A 18 17.18 -9.80 -6.83
CA LEU A 18 17.14 -8.87 -5.70
C LEU A 18 17.67 -7.47 -6.06
N ALA A 19 18.23 -7.24 -7.24
CA ALA A 19 18.68 -5.90 -7.62
C ALA A 19 17.50 -5.00 -8.05
N PHE A 20 16.43 -5.57 -8.63
CA PHE A 20 15.31 -4.79 -9.16
C PHE A 20 14.41 -4.21 -8.06
N LEU A 21 14.15 -2.89 -8.12
CA LEU A 21 13.22 -2.17 -7.25
C LEU A 21 11.84 -2.83 -7.20
N THR A 22 11.39 -3.35 -8.34
CA THR A 22 10.09 -4.03 -8.44
C THR A 22 10.00 -5.23 -7.51
N ASN A 23 11.09 -5.99 -7.38
CA ASN A 23 11.11 -7.18 -6.51
C ASN A 23 11.19 -6.79 -5.03
N TRP A 24 11.89 -5.69 -4.69
CA TRP A 24 11.84 -5.09 -3.34
C TRP A 24 10.42 -4.65 -2.97
N GLY A 25 9.73 -3.96 -3.89
CA GLY A 25 8.34 -3.56 -3.72
C GLY A 25 7.40 -4.74 -3.53
N TYR A 26 7.58 -5.79 -4.33
CA TYR A 26 6.79 -7.03 -4.21
C TYR A 26 7.01 -7.74 -2.87
N LEU A 27 8.27 -7.94 -2.45
CA LEU A 27 8.60 -8.53 -1.14
C LEU A 27 8.02 -7.72 0.02
N LEU A 28 8.11 -6.40 -0.07
CA LEU A 28 7.53 -5.50 0.93
C LEU A 28 6.01 -5.64 1.00
N LEU A 29 5.33 -5.67 -0.16
CA LEU A 29 3.88 -5.83 -0.21
C LEU A 29 3.43 -7.17 0.37
N VAL A 30 4.09 -8.26 -0.02
CA VAL A 30 3.84 -9.61 0.51
C VAL A 30 4.04 -9.63 2.02
N THR A 31 5.19 -9.12 2.50
CA THR A 31 5.50 -9.06 3.94
C THR A 31 4.45 -8.24 4.70
N SER A 32 4.08 -7.07 4.18
CA SER A 32 3.06 -6.21 4.79
C SER A 32 1.69 -6.90 4.87
N SER A 33 1.34 -7.70 3.85
CA SER A 33 0.07 -8.42 3.78
C SER A 33 0.02 -9.58 4.79
N PHE A 34 1.11 -10.34 4.94
CA PHE A 34 1.19 -11.39 5.95
C PHE A 34 1.16 -10.81 7.37
N LEU A 35 1.85 -9.70 7.60
CA LEU A 35 1.77 -8.99 8.88
C LEU A 35 0.36 -8.50 9.14
N ASP A 36 -0.33 -7.91 8.16
CA ASP A 36 -1.72 -7.48 8.30
C ASP A 36 -2.66 -8.62 8.66
N CYS A 37 -2.51 -9.77 7.99
CA CYS A 37 -3.28 -10.98 8.30
C CYS A 37 -3.04 -11.42 9.76
N GLY A 38 -1.77 -11.48 10.19
CA GLY A 38 -1.41 -11.85 11.55
C GLY A 38 -1.95 -10.87 12.59
N LEU A 39 -1.87 -9.57 12.32
CA LEU A 39 -2.36 -8.51 13.20
C LEU A 39 -3.88 -8.55 13.35
N VAL A 40 -4.62 -8.78 12.25
CA VAL A 40 -6.08 -8.93 12.28
C VAL A 40 -6.49 -10.18 13.05
N LEU A 41 -5.83 -11.31 12.81
CA LEU A 41 -6.10 -12.56 13.54
C LEU A 41 -5.82 -12.38 15.04
N PHE A 42 -4.68 -11.79 15.39
CA PHE A 42 -4.34 -11.49 16.78
C PHE A 42 -5.38 -10.57 17.44
N ALA A 43 -5.77 -9.49 16.74
CA ALA A 43 -6.77 -8.55 17.24
C ALA A 43 -8.14 -9.19 17.43
N HIS A 44 -8.54 -10.10 16.53
CA HIS A 44 -9.79 -10.83 16.64
C HIS A 44 -9.77 -11.83 17.82
N LEU A 45 -8.68 -12.58 17.98
CA LEU A 45 -8.53 -13.54 19.10
C LEU A 45 -8.40 -12.85 20.47
N ARG A 46 -7.94 -11.60 20.51
CA ARG A 46 -7.72 -10.82 21.73
C ARG A 46 -8.66 -9.62 21.86
N GLN A 47 -9.79 -9.62 21.15
CA GLN A 47 -10.68 -8.47 21.06
C GLN A 47 -11.16 -7.99 22.44
N ASN A 48 -11.51 -8.92 23.34
CA ASN A 48 -11.96 -8.59 24.69
C ASN A 48 -10.86 -7.92 25.54
N ASP A 49 -9.59 -8.31 25.36
CA ASP A 49 -8.45 -7.75 26.10
C ASP A 49 -8.02 -6.37 25.55
N LEU A 50 -8.18 -6.16 24.23
CA LEU A 50 -7.73 -4.93 23.54
C LEU A 50 -8.70 -3.75 23.69
N LEU A 51 -9.98 -4.01 23.95
CA LEU A 51 -10.98 -2.97 24.19
C LEU A 51 -10.88 -2.33 25.58
N ILE A 52 -10.11 -2.92 26.50
CA ILE A 52 -10.12 -2.54 27.91
C ILE A 52 -9.23 -1.33 28.20
N ASP A 53 -8.01 -1.24 27.67
CA ASP A 53 -7.20 -0.02 27.85
C ASP A 53 -5.90 -0.03 27.02
N LYS A 54 -5.82 0.81 25.97
CA LYS A 54 -4.54 1.30 25.45
C LYS A 54 -4.67 2.72 24.91
N SER A 55 -4.14 3.68 25.67
CA SER A 55 -3.92 5.08 25.24
C SER A 55 -2.99 5.20 24.03
N GLU A 56 -2.05 4.27 23.84
CA GLU A 56 -1.05 4.32 22.77
C GLU A 56 -0.99 3.07 21.87
N MET A 57 -0.71 3.31 20.58
CA MET A 57 -0.54 2.25 19.57
C MET A 57 0.74 1.44 19.84
N THR A 58 0.61 0.12 19.92
CA THR A 58 1.74 -0.81 20.14
C THR A 58 2.75 -0.78 19.00
N TRP A 59 4.01 -1.15 19.28
CA TRP A 59 5.11 -1.07 18.32
C TRP A 59 4.88 -1.91 17.05
N TYR A 60 4.26 -3.08 17.17
CA TYR A 60 3.98 -3.95 16.02
C TYR A 60 2.88 -3.39 15.12
N LEU A 61 1.91 -2.65 15.68
CA LEU A 61 0.91 -1.92 14.89
C LEU A 61 1.56 -0.71 14.19
N LYS A 62 2.51 -0.03 14.85
CA LYS A 62 3.34 1.03 14.24
C LYS A 62 4.13 0.47 13.05
N LEU A 63 4.80 -0.67 13.21
CA LEU A 63 5.53 -1.33 12.14
C LEU A 63 4.60 -1.71 10.97
N GLY A 64 3.48 -2.39 11.24
CA GLY A 64 2.51 -2.77 10.21
C GLY A 64 1.95 -1.56 9.47
N TRP A 65 1.73 -0.45 10.17
CA TRP A 65 1.29 0.80 9.55
C TRP A 65 2.36 1.46 8.68
N ILE A 66 3.63 1.49 9.12
CA ILE A 66 4.75 1.99 8.31
C ILE A 66 4.86 1.16 7.02
N LEU A 67 4.92 -0.16 7.14
CA LEU A 67 5.06 -1.06 6.00
C LEU A 67 3.89 -0.92 5.02
N TYR A 68 2.66 -0.77 5.51
CA TYR A 68 1.48 -0.49 4.70
C TYR A 68 1.59 0.84 3.93
N ASN A 69 2.07 1.92 4.57
CA ASN A 69 2.25 3.20 3.88
C ASN A 69 3.28 3.07 2.76
N VAL A 70 4.43 2.45 3.04
CA VAL A 70 5.51 2.28 2.07
C VAL A 70 5.08 1.38 0.92
N SER A 71 4.48 0.22 1.22
CA SER A 71 4.06 -0.74 0.19
C SER A 71 2.98 -0.16 -0.73
N THR A 72 2.03 0.60 -0.19
CA THR A 72 0.97 1.24 -0.99
C THR A 72 1.53 2.28 -1.94
N VAL A 73 2.37 3.20 -1.45
CA VAL A 73 2.98 4.26 -2.27
C VAL A 73 3.90 3.66 -3.33
N LEU A 74 4.74 2.69 -2.97
CA LEU A 74 5.66 2.04 -3.91
C LEU A 74 4.92 1.26 -4.98
N SER A 75 3.85 0.55 -4.65
CA SER A 75 3.09 -0.23 -5.63
C SER A 75 2.54 0.65 -6.74
N VAL A 76 1.97 1.82 -6.38
CA VAL A 76 1.48 2.81 -7.35
C VAL A 76 2.65 3.44 -8.12
N THR A 77 3.72 3.83 -7.42
CA THR A 77 4.89 4.48 -8.03
C THR A 77 5.60 3.57 -9.03
N ILE A 78 5.86 2.30 -8.67
CA ILE A 78 6.51 1.32 -9.55
C ILE A 78 5.67 1.08 -10.79
N THR A 79 4.35 0.99 -10.65
CA THR A 79 3.43 0.84 -11.79
C THR A 79 3.51 2.05 -12.70
N LEU A 80 3.45 3.26 -12.13
CA LEU A 80 3.55 4.50 -12.88
C LEU A 80 4.86 4.57 -13.66
N LEU A 81 6.00 4.38 -13.00
CA LEU A 81 7.32 4.43 -13.64
C LEU A 81 7.45 3.35 -14.73
N PHE A 82 6.99 2.13 -14.47
CA PHE A 82 7.05 1.04 -15.44
C PHE A 82 6.28 1.34 -16.73
N TYR A 83 5.03 1.83 -16.62
CA TYR A 83 4.20 2.10 -17.79
C TYR A 83 4.50 3.44 -18.46
N THR A 84 5.23 4.36 -17.81
CA THR A 84 5.55 5.69 -18.38
C THR A 84 6.98 5.80 -18.91
N LEU A 85 7.94 5.09 -18.31
CA LEU A 85 9.37 5.24 -18.62
C LEU A 85 9.99 4.02 -19.29
N LEU A 86 9.38 2.84 -19.15
CA LEU A 86 9.88 1.60 -19.73
C LEU A 86 8.95 1.11 -20.83
N THR A 87 9.46 0.23 -21.71
CA THR A 87 8.62 -0.49 -22.65
C THR A 87 7.91 -1.62 -21.89
N PRO A 88 6.59 -1.54 -21.66
CA PRO A 88 5.92 -2.49 -20.79
C PRO A 88 5.87 -3.86 -21.45
N GLY A 89 6.44 -4.86 -20.78
CA GLY A 89 6.28 -6.26 -21.14
C GLY A 89 4.83 -6.72 -20.97
N THR A 90 4.34 -7.49 -21.93
CA THR A 90 2.98 -8.06 -21.88
C THR A 90 2.94 -9.48 -21.30
N SER A 91 4.08 -9.98 -20.80
CA SER A 91 4.14 -11.30 -20.17
C SER A 91 3.30 -11.34 -18.88
N PRO A 92 2.68 -12.48 -18.54
CA PRO A 92 1.88 -12.60 -17.32
C PRO A 92 2.62 -12.18 -16.05
N ASN A 93 3.92 -12.49 -15.98
CA ASN A 93 4.78 -12.11 -14.84
C ASN A 93 4.96 -10.59 -14.76
N SER A 94 5.14 -9.91 -15.89
CA SER A 94 5.26 -8.45 -15.94
C SER A 94 3.96 -7.77 -15.52
N ILE A 95 2.82 -8.22 -16.05
CA ILE A 95 1.49 -7.73 -15.66
C ILE A 95 1.24 -7.94 -14.16
N LEU A 96 1.60 -9.11 -13.63
CA LEU A 96 1.45 -9.44 -12.22
C LEU A 96 2.26 -8.49 -11.32
N LYS A 97 3.54 -8.32 -11.62
CA LYS A 97 4.48 -7.52 -10.83
C LYS A 97 4.17 -6.03 -10.82
N HIS A 98 3.62 -5.50 -11.90
CA HIS A 98 3.35 -4.06 -12.02
C HIS A 98 1.85 -3.77 -11.84
N ALA A 99 0.99 -4.24 -12.73
CA ALA A 99 -0.43 -3.89 -12.71
C ALA A 99 -1.20 -4.56 -11.56
N ILE A 100 -1.09 -5.88 -11.40
CA ILE A 100 -1.87 -6.57 -10.34
C ILE A 100 -1.37 -6.18 -8.94
N ASN A 101 -0.07 -5.97 -8.78
CA ASN A 101 0.53 -5.49 -7.54
C ASN A 101 -0.07 -4.14 -7.07
N SER A 102 -0.21 -3.16 -7.98
CA SER A 102 -0.86 -1.88 -7.64
C SER A 102 -2.36 -2.02 -7.41
N VAL A 103 -3.06 -2.85 -8.19
CA VAL A 103 -4.49 -3.15 -7.97
C VAL A 103 -4.71 -3.73 -6.58
N TYR A 104 -3.88 -4.68 -6.16
CA TYR A 104 -3.96 -5.27 -4.82
C TYR A 104 -3.73 -4.21 -3.74
N ALA A 105 -2.69 -3.40 -3.86
CA ALA A 105 -2.37 -2.36 -2.89
C ALA A 105 -3.50 -1.31 -2.77
N LEU A 106 -4.06 -0.87 -3.90
CA LEU A 106 -5.20 0.05 -3.92
C LEU A 106 -6.48 -0.57 -3.35
N SER A 107 -6.73 -1.85 -3.66
CA SER A 107 -7.87 -2.57 -3.08
C SER A 107 -7.75 -2.65 -1.56
N ASN A 108 -6.58 -3.02 -1.05
CA ASN A 108 -6.30 -3.02 0.38
C ASN A 108 -6.48 -1.62 0.99
N PHE A 109 -6.04 -0.57 0.28
CA PHE A 109 -6.19 0.81 0.72
C PHE A 109 -7.65 1.28 0.86
N PHE A 110 -8.53 0.88 -0.06
CA PHE A 110 -9.95 1.23 -0.01
C PHE A 110 -10.73 0.38 1.00
N ILE A 111 -10.39 -0.90 1.13
CA ILE A 111 -11.07 -1.85 2.02
C ILE A 111 -10.66 -1.62 3.48
N CYS A 112 -9.35 -1.49 3.75
CA CYS A 112 -8.86 -1.36 5.11
C CYS A 112 -9.04 0.06 5.65
N ALA A 113 -9.62 0.16 6.84
CA ALA A 113 -9.85 1.44 7.53
C ALA A 113 -8.58 2.07 8.14
N LYS A 114 -7.40 1.82 7.56
CA LYS A 114 -6.14 2.37 8.06
C LYS A 114 -6.03 3.87 7.72
N PRO A 115 -5.49 4.69 8.63
CA PRO A 115 -5.29 6.10 8.37
C PRO A 115 -4.12 6.34 7.41
N PHE A 116 -4.28 7.26 6.47
CA PHE A 116 -3.19 7.81 5.67
C PHE A 116 -2.91 9.24 6.13
N ARG A 117 -1.68 9.56 6.51
CA ARG A 117 -1.32 10.88 7.07
C ARG A 117 -0.27 11.55 6.19
N ILE A 118 -0.49 12.82 5.87
CA ILE A 118 0.39 13.57 4.95
C ILE A 118 1.84 13.67 5.46
N LEU A 119 2.01 13.87 6.77
CA LEU A 119 3.34 13.98 7.40
C LEU A 119 4.18 12.69 7.34
N HIS A 120 3.62 11.56 6.90
CA HIS A 120 4.30 10.27 6.87
C HIS A 120 4.78 9.88 5.46
N ALA A 121 4.78 10.83 4.51
CA ALA A 121 5.35 10.64 3.18
C ALA A 121 6.84 10.23 3.23
N PHE A 122 7.55 10.67 4.28
CA PHE A 122 8.97 10.34 4.47
C PHE A 122 9.23 8.84 4.62
N HIS A 123 8.26 8.03 5.07
CA HIS A 123 8.44 6.57 5.15
C HIS A 123 8.84 5.99 3.78
N SER A 124 8.09 6.34 2.75
CA SER A 124 8.31 5.86 1.38
C SER A 124 9.55 6.52 0.76
N MET A 125 9.79 7.79 1.08
CA MET A 125 10.99 8.49 0.59
C MET A 125 12.28 7.87 1.13
N ILE A 126 12.34 7.55 2.43
CA ILE A 126 13.50 6.89 3.04
C ILE A 126 13.76 5.55 2.35
N PHE A 127 12.73 4.73 2.18
CA PHE A 127 12.87 3.44 1.50
C PHE A 127 13.41 3.60 0.07
N SER A 128 12.84 4.52 -0.71
CA SER A 128 13.28 4.73 -2.09
C SER A 128 14.68 5.34 -2.17
N PHE A 129 15.05 6.20 -1.23
CA PHE A 129 16.40 6.73 -1.13
C PHE A 129 17.42 5.63 -0.77
N THR A 130 17.07 4.73 0.15
CA THR A 130 17.86 3.53 0.45
C THR A 130 18.07 2.68 -0.80
N TYR A 131 17.03 2.51 -1.62
CA TYR A 131 17.17 1.80 -2.89
C TYR A 131 18.10 2.53 -3.88
N LEU A 132 18.04 3.86 -3.98
CA LEU A 132 18.97 4.61 -4.85
C LEU A 132 20.42 4.39 -4.43
N ILE A 133 20.74 4.49 -3.13
CA ILE A 133 22.08 4.21 -2.61
C ILE A 133 22.50 2.78 -2.97
N PHE A 134 21.63 1.80 -2.74
CA PHE A 134 21.88 0.42 -3.11
C PHE A 134 22.17 0.28 -4.61
N SER A 135 21.41 0.95 -5.48
CA SER A 135 21.59 0.84 -6.93
C SER A 135 22.91 1.42 -7.43
N VAL A 136 23.41 2.49 -6.81
CA VAL A 136 24.75 3.05 -7.10
C VAL A 136 25.81 2.03 -6.69
N ILE A 137 25.77 1.57 -5.44
CA ILE A 137 26.72 0.59 -4.91
C ILE A 137 26.73 -0.70 -5.73
N TYR A 138 25.56 -1.16 -6.17
CA TYR A 138 25.43 -2.36 -7.00
C TYR A 138 26.18 -2.19 -8.33
N GLN A 139 25.97 -1.08 -9.04
CA GLN A 139 26.63 -0.82 -10.32
C GLN A 139 28.15 -0.72 -10.15
N GLU A 140 28.64 -0.01 -9.13
CA GLU A 140 30.08 0.14 -8.86
C GLU A 140 30.79 -1.18 -8.50
N ILE A 141 30.07 -2.13 -7.89
CA ILE A 141 30.66 -3.43 -7.49
C ILE A 141 30.58 -4.46 -8.62
N THR A 142 29.53 -4.42 -9.43
CA THR A 142 29.21 -5.49 -10.39
C THR A 142 29.46 -5.12 -11.85
N ASP A 143 29.74 -3.84 -12.13
CA ASP A 143 29.77 -3.26 -13.48
C ASP A 143 28.47 -3.51 -14.28
N ASP A 144 27.36 -3.81 -13.59
CA ASP A 144 26.08 -4.18 -14.19
C ASP A 144 25.01 -3.13 -13.89
N VAL A 145 24.36 -2.64 -14.94
CA VAL A 145 23.30 -1.64 -14.85
C VAL A 145 21.96 -2.34 -14.61
N ILE A 146 21.28 -1.98 -13.51
CA ILE A 146 19.98 -2.57 -13.16
C ILE A 146 18.89 -2.07 -14.13
N TYR A 147 18.85 -0.76 -14.34
CA TYR A 147 17.92 -0.07 -15.24
C TYR A 147 18.70 0.88 -16.12
N GLU A 148 18.59 0.77 -17.44
CA GLU A 148 19.32 1.65 -18.37
C GLU A 148 19.03 3.14 -18.12
N ILE A 149 17.80 3.47 -17.74
CA ILE A 149 17.39 4.84 -17.38
C ILE A 149 18.06 5.37 -16.09
N LEU A 150 18.64 4.46 -15.29
CA LEU A 150 19.35 4.74 -14.05
C LEU A 150 20.82 4.31 -14.13
N ASP A 151 21.41 4.36 -15.33
CA ASP A 151 22.85 4.22 -15.48
C ASP A 151 23.58 5.38 -14.80
N TRP A 152 24.25 5.10 -13.69
CA TRP A 152 24.89 6.12 -12.85
C TRP A 152 26.12 6.78 -13.49
N THR A 153 26.61 6.26 -14.62
CA THR A 153 27.64 6.93 -15.43
C THR A 153 27.06 8.01 -16.34
N SER A 154 25.74 7.96 -16.60
CA SER A 154 25.02 8.87 -17.48
C SER A 154 24.54 10.14 -16.77
N LEU A 155 25.45 11.11 -16.60
CA LEU A 155 25.13 12.44 -16.07
C LEU A 155 24.60 13.40 -17.14
N PRO A 156 23.60 14.26 -16.82
CA PRO A 156 22.91 14.41 -15.52
C PRO A 156 21.66 13.53 -15.37
N THR A 157 21.36 12.67 -16.34
CA THR A 157 20.07 11.98 -16.50
C THR A 157 19.71 11.08 -15.32
N ALA A 158 20.58 10.14 -14.94
CA ALA A 158 20.25 9.16 -13.90
C ALA A 158 20.04 9.81 -12.51
N PRO A 159 20.90 10.72 -12.02
CA PRO A 159 20.65 11.44 -10.77
C PRO A 159 19.36 12.26 -10.81
N LEU A 160 19.07 12.96 -11.92
CA LEU A 160 17.86 13.77 -12.04
C LEU A 160 16.59 12.92 -11.94
N LEU A 161 16.55 11.77 -12.62
CA LEU A 161 15.41 10.86 -12.59
C LEU A 161 15.27 10.13 -11.25
N GLY A 162 16.38 9.62 -10.70
CA GLY A 162 16.40 8.93 -9.42
C GLY A 162 15.97 9.86 -8.27
N ILE A 163 16.71 10.95 -8.07
CA ILE A 163 16.43 11.92 -7.00
C ILE A 163 15.07 12.56 -7.24
N GLY A 164 14.77 13.00 -8.47
CA GLY A 164 13.47 13.58 -8.83
C GLY A 164 12.29 12.66 -8.49
N THR A 165 12.44 11.35 -8.69
CA THR A 165 11.42 10.38 -8.28
C THR A 165 11.21 10.39 -6.76
N VAL A 166 12.28 10.44 -5.96
CA VAL A 166 12.22 10.46 -4.49
C VAL A 166 11.63 11.75 -3.95
N ILE A 167 12.00 12.91 -4.50
CA ILE A 167 11.60 14.22 -3.96
C ILE A 167 10.31 14.78 -4.57
N ILE A 168 9.89 14.33 -5.76
CA ILE A 168 8.70 14.83 -6.45
C ILE A 168 7.65 13.74 -6.62
N VAL A 169 7.98 12.64 -7.32
CA VAL A 169 6.98 11.63 -7.71
C VAL A 169 6.39 10.92 -6.49
N ILE A 170 7.24 10.46 -5.56
CA ILE A 170 6.79 9.74 -4.37
C ILE A 170 5.92 10.62 -3.45
N PRO A 171 6.31 11.86 -3.10
CA PRO A 171 5.44 12.77 -2.37
C PRO A 171 4.14 13.07 -3.09
N LEU A 172 4.17 13.24 -4.42
CA LEU A 172 2.96 13.48 -5.21
C LEU A 172 1.98 12.30 -5.13
N VAL A 173 2.47 11.07 -5.31
CA VAL A 173 1.67 9.84 -5.15
C VAL A 173 1.12 9.74 -3.73
N HIS A 174 1.92 10.06 -2.71
CA HIS A 174 1.48 10.06 -1.30
C HIS A 174 0.37 11.08 -1.05
N VAL A 175 0.46 12.28 -1.64
CA VAL A 175 -0.57 13.32 -1.57
C VAL A 175 -1.85 12.86 -2.26
N ILE A 176 -1.77 12.24 -3.44
CA ILE A 176 -2.93 11.68 -4.14
C ILE A 176 -3.64 10.64 -3.26
N LEU A 177 -2.88 9.70 -2.69
CA LEU A 177 -3.43 8.69 -1.78
C LEU A 177 -4.03 9.33 -0.51
N PHE A 178 -3.39 10.36 0.03
CA PHE A 178 -3.95 11.12 1.14
C PHE A 178 -5.29 11.78 0.77
N VAL A 179 -5.41 12.40 -0.41
CA VAL A 179 -6.67 12.98 -0.89
C VAL A 179 -7.74 11.90 -1.02
N LEU A 180 -7.42 10.75 -1.61
CA LEU A 180 -8.35 9.60 -1.70
C LEU A 180 -8.79 9.11 -0.32
N TYR A 181 -7.87 9.09 0.66
CA TYR A 181 -8.20 8.77 2.04
C TYR A 181 -9.17 9.78 2.65
N ARG A 182 -8.97 11.08 2.41
CA ARG A 182 -9.89 12.13 2.88
C ARG A 182 -11.27 11.99 2.24
N VAL A 183 -11.34 11.71 0.94
CA VAL A 183 -12.60 11.43 0.24
C VAL A 183 -13.31 10.24 0.86
N ARG A 184 -12.60 9.13 1.12
CA ARG A 184 -13.15 7.94 1.81
C ARG A 184 -13.77 8.30 3.16
N LEU A 185 -13.09 9.11 3.98
CA LEU A 185 -13.61 9.56 5.26
C LEU A 185 -14.88 10.42 5.12
N LEU A 186 -14.92 11.32 4.13
CA LEU A 186 -16.09 12.16 3.88
C LEU A 186 -17.31 11.32 3.49
N ILE A 187 -17.11 10.32 2.62
CA ILE A 187 -18.14 9.36 2.21
C ILE A 187 -18.64 8.58 3.44
N SER A 188 -17.73 8.03 4.26
CA SER A 188 -18.10 7.30 5.48
C SER A 188 -18.86 8.17 6.48
N LYS A 189 -18.46 9.44 6.67
CA LYS A 189 -19.17 10.38 7.54
C LYS A 189 -20.59 10.64 7.04
N LYS A 190 -20.76 10.95 5.76
CA LYS A 190 -22.08 11.18 5.15
C LYS A 190 -22.98 9.96 5.23
N ALA A 191 -22.44 8.76 4.95
CA ALA A 191 -23.18 7.51 5.04
C ALA A 191 -23.66 7.21 6.47
N ASN A 192 -22.82 7.47 7.47
CA ASN A 192 -23.20 7.27 8.88
C ASN A 192 -24.23 8.30 9.36
N CYS A 193 -24.11 9.58 8.97
CA CYS A 193 -25.14 10.59 9.26
C CYS A 193 -26.50 10.17 8.70
N ASN A 194 -26.54 9.71 7.44
CA ASN A 194 -27.79 9.25 6.83
C ASN A 194 -28.41 8.06 7.59
N LYS A 195 -27.59 7.11 8.08
CA LYS A 195 -28.10 5.97 8.88
C LYS A 195 -28.75 6.44 10.18
N VAL A 196 -28.15 7.39 10.89
CA VAL A 196 -28.70 7.95 12.14
C VAL A 196 -30.03 8.67 11.89
N THR A 197 -30.11 9.47 10.81
CA THR A 197 -31.36 10.15 10.43
C THR A 197 -32.48 9.14 10.14
N ILE A 198 -32.23 8.11 9.32
CA ILE A 198 -33.22 7.09 8.98
C ILE A 198 -33.70 6.32 10.22
N GLN A 199 -32.79 5.97 11.15
CA GLN A 199 -33.17 5.31 12.40
C GLN A 199 -34.03 6.21 13.30
N THR A 200 -33.73 7.51 13.34
CA THR A 200 -34.51 8.50 14.11
C THR A 200 -35.90 8.68 13.55
N GLU A 201 -36.05 8.78 12.23
CA GLU A 201 -37.36 8.91 11.55
C GLU A 201 -38.21 7.65 11.75
N ARG A 202 -37.63 6.46 11.58
CA ARG A 202 -38.33 5.19 11.81
C ARG A 202 -38.81 5.03 13.25
N GLY A 203 -38.01 5.48 14.22
CA GLY A 203 -38.41 5.47 15.63
C GLY A 203 -39.56 6.43 15.96
N LYS A 204 -39.63 7.58 15.28
CA LYS A 204 -40.78 8.51 15.42
C LYS A 204 -42.06 7.92 14.83
N GLU A 205 -41.97 7.30 13.65
CA GLU A 205 -43.12 6.63 13.02
C GLU A 205 -43.66 5.46 13.86
N SER A 206 -42.79 4.64 14.46
CA SER A 206 -43.24 3.51 15.30
C SER A 206 -44.00 3.99 16.55
N VAL A 207 -43.50 5.03 17.23
CA VAL A 207 -44.17 5.62 18.40
C VAL A 207 -45.51 6.22 18.00
N GLN A 208 -45.58 6.93 16.88
CA GLN A 208 -46.83 7.53 16.42
C GLN A 208 -47.89 6.50 16.02
N ASN A 209 -47.47 5.36 15.47
CA ASN A 209 -48.34 4.24 15.16
C ASN A 209 -48.86 3.53 16.43
N GLU A 210 -48.04 3.35 17.46
CA GLU A 210 -48.48 2.81 18.76
C GLU A 210 -49.52 3.69 19.44
N VAL A 211 -49.30 5.01 19.49
CA VAL A 211 -50.25 5.97 20.08
C VAL A 211 -51.60 5.90 19.34
N ARG A 212 -51.57 5.92 18.00
CA ARG A 212 -52.78 5.79 17.19
C ARG A 212 -53.52 4.48 17.44
N HIS A 213 -52.80 3.37 17.62
CA HIS A 213 -53.41 2.07 17.87
C HIS A 213 -54.06 1.99 19.26
N ALA A 214 -53.41 2.56 20.28
CA ALA A 214 -53.97 2.67 21.62
C ALA A 214 -55.28 3.49 21.63
N GLU A 215 -55.32 4.62 20.90
CA GLU A 215 -56.53 5.44 20.79
C GLU A 215 -57.70 4.69 20.13
N THR A 216 -57.44 3.87 19.11
CA THR A 216 -58.49 3.08 18.43
C THR A 216 -58.99 1.87 19.22
N THR A 217 -58.21 1.33 20.15
CA THR A 217 -58.61 0.15 20.95
C THR A 217 -59.47 0.53 22.18
N HIS A 218 -59.51 1.82 22.53
CA HIS A 218 -60.27 2.36 23.67
C HIS A 218 -61.61 3.00 23.28
N MET A 219 -62.03 2.93 22.01
CA MET A 219 -63.38 3.23 21.51
C MET A 219 -64.19 1.95 21.31
#